data_AF-A0A7C6L044-F1
#
_entry.id   AF-A0A7C6L044-F1
#
_cell.length_a   1.000
_cell.length_b   1.000
_cell.length_c   1.000
_cell.angle_alpha   90.00
_cell.angle_beta   90.00
_cell.angle_gamma   90.00
#
_symmetry.space_group_name_H-M   'P 1'
#
loop_
_entity.id
_entity.type
_entity.pdbx_description
1 polymer ?
#
loop_
_entity_poly.entity_id
_entity_poly.type
_entity_poly.pdbx_seq_one_letter_code
_entity_poly.pdbx_strand_id
1 'polypeptide(L)'
;MVDEKGNKKTFSPIIEIPLRRFFKRENKDFTPWLQENIELLGDAIGIEVTGAETEVPIGNYKLDILAIEPGTERKIAIENQFGTTNHTHLGQLITYMAGVKADVVVWIAEDFKDEHITAINTLNKISDENFAFFCIKPRIIKIENSNPALEFIVLAKPDKWEKSISQPRPQPIFTRKKFLKSLDQEGKEFFKSLLEFAWKNYLPIHWGTKGFSLNVELNDEHVNILYGWSPLSTYGQSVSIAISPIIKKVKNGDSILDIYKRGLSGIFESTGTGLKWTIKNIEKDQIDKFYQTLNKVIKKIKEQGLNE
;
A
#
# COMPACT_ATOMS: atom_id res chain seq x y z
N MET A 1 -16.52 34.24 4.56
CA MET A 1 -15.39 33.73 5.38
C MET A 1 -14.10 34.24 4.75
N VAL A 2 -13.24 34.86 5.54
CA VAL A 2 -11.93 35.36 5.10
C VAL A 2 -10.82 34.44 5.61
N ASP A 3 -9.72 34.31 4.88
CA ASP A 3 -8.53 33.59 5.34
C ASP A 3 -7.80 34.40 6.44
N GLU A 4 -6.72 33.83 6.99
CA GLU A 4 -5.91 34.45 8.05
C GLU A 4 -5.26 35.79 7.61
N LYS A 5 -5.35 36.14 6.33
CA LYS A 5 -4.82 37.36 5.72
C LYS A 5 -5.93 38.33 5.27
N GLY A 6 -7.19 38.05 5.61
CA GLY A 6 -8.33 38.91 5.27
C GLY A 6 -8.84 38.76 3.83
N ASN A 7 -8.32 37.83 3.04
CA ASN A 7 -8.81 37.58 1.69
C ASN A 7 -10.10 36.77 1.73
N LYS A 8 -11.04 37.02 0.82
CA LYS A 8 -12.23 36.19 0.67
C LYS A 8 -11.81 34.75 0.36
N LYS A 9 -12.22 33.77 1.18
CA LYS A 9 -11.95 32.36 0.90
C LYS A 9 -12.63 31.97 -0.42
N THR A 10 -11.82 31.56 -1.40
CA THR A 10 -12.29 31.05 -2.69
C THR A 10 -11.98 29.57 -2.80
N PHE A 11 -12.92 28.79 -3.34
CA PHE A 11 -12.74 27.37 -3.61
C PHE A 11 -12.92 27.13 -5.10
N SER A 12 -12.00 26.36 -5.68
CA SER A 12 -12.08 25.98 -7.08
C SER A 12 -13.07 24.82 -7.23
N PRO A 13 -13.94 24.82 -8.25
CA PRO A 13 -14.88 23.74 -8.45
C PRO A 13 -14.15 22.46 -8.87
N ILE A 14 -14.68 21.32 -8.43
CA ILE A 14 -14.29 20.02 -8.96
C ILE A 14 -15.00 19.84 -10.30
N ILE A 15 -14.24 19.47 -11.33
CA ILE A 15 -14.78 19.12 -12.65
C ILE A 15 -14.67 17.61 -12.82
N GLU A 16 -15.80 16.94 -13.01
CA GLU A 16 -15.82 15.53 -13.38
C GLU A 16 -15.61 15.38 -14.89
N ILE A 17 -14.71 14.48 -15.26
CA ILE A 17 -14.35 14.18 -16.63
C ILE A 17 -14.88 12.77 -16.96
N PRO A 18 -15.57 12.59 -18.10
CA PRO A 18 -16.06 11.27 -18.48
C PRO A 18 -14.93 10.24 -18.53
N LEU A 19 -15.15 9.08 -17.90
CA LEU A 19 -14.18 7.97 -17.80
C LEU A 19 -13.64 7.57 -19.19
N ARG A 20 -14.54 7.56 -20.18
CA ARG A 20 -14.25 7.24 -21.59
C ARG A 20 -13.21 8.13 -22.28
N ARG A 21 -12.90 9.32 -21.72
CA ARG A 21 -11.82 10.15 -22.25
C ARG A 21 -10.43 9.55 -21.99
N PHE A 22 -10.31 8.72 -20.96
CA PHE A 22 -9.05 8.06 -20.58
C PHE A 22 -9.08 6.57 -20.92
N PHE A 23 -10.23 5.92 -20.79
CA PHE A 23 -10.41 4.50 -21.08
C PHE A 23 -11.46 4.34 -22.18
N LYS A 24 -11.03 4.22 -23.44
CA LYS A 24 -11.97 4.16 -24.57
C LYS A 24 -12.80 2.87 -24.55
N ARG A 25 -12.20 1.78 -24.07
CA ARG A 25 -12.79 0.43 -24.01
C ARG A 25 -12.53 -0.16 -22.62
N GLU A 26 -13.57 -0.76 -22.06
CA GLU A 26 -13.53 -1.42 -20.75
C GLU A 26 -12.45 -2.51 -20.69
N ASN A 27 -12.63 -3.59 -21.46
CA ASN A 27 -11.72 -4.74 -21.47
C ASN A 27 -10.30 -4.47 -22.00
N LYS A 28 -10.11 -3.44 -22.84
CA LYS A 28 -8.81 -3.14 -23.48
C LYS A 28 -8.02 -2.05 -22.77
N ASP A 29 -8.71 -1.13 -22.06
CA ASP A 29 -8.08 0.02 -21.44
C ASP A 29 -8.30 0.02 -19.91
N PHE A 30 -9.56 -0.04 -19.45
CA PHE A 30 -9.87 0.06 -18.03
C PHE A 30 -9.48 -1.19 -17.23
N THR A 31 -9.84 -2.38 -17.69
CA THR A 31 -9.55 -3.65 -16.99
C THR A 31 -8.03 -3.86 -16.81
N PRO A 32 -7.17 -3.70 -17.85
CA PRO A 32 -5.72 -3.79 -17.66
C PRO A 32 -5.16 -2.69 -16.74
N TRP A 33 -5.67 -1.46 -16.85
CA TRP A 33 -5.24 -0.38 -15.95
C TRP A 33 -5.60 -0.69 -14.50
N LEU A 34 -6.82 -1.19 -14.26
CA LEU A 34 -7.27 -1.58 -12.93
C LEU A 34 -6.43 -2.75 -12.38
N GLN A 35 -6.09 -3.74 -13.21
CA GLN A 35 -5.19 -4.82 -12.81
C GLN A 35 -3.84 -4.30 -12.33
N GLU A 36 -3.24 -3.33 -13.03
CA GLU A 36 -1.94 -2.75 -12.67
C GLU A 36 -1.99 -1.81 -11.46
N ASN A 37 -3.19 -1.30 -11.11
CA ASN A 37 -3.42 -0.34 -10.04
C ASN A 37 -4.45 -0.86 -9.02
N ILE A 38 -4.51 -2.18 -8.84
CA ILE A 38 -5.54 -2.84 -8.05
C ILE A 38 -5.53 -2.41 -6.59
N GLU A 39 -4.39 -1.91 -6.10
CA GLU A 39 -4.25 -1.35 -4.77
C GLU A 39 -5.19 -0.16 -4.55
N LEU A 40 -5.50 0.64 -5.57
CA LEU A 40 -6.39 1.80 -5.47
C LEU A 40 -7.83 1.36 -5.17
N LEU A 41 -8.25 0.23 -5.74
CA LEU A 41 -9.54 -0.37 -5.43
C LEU A 41 -9.54 -0.93 -4.02
N GLY A 42 -8.46 -1.62 -3.64
CA GLY A 42 -8.27 -2.14 -2.29
C GLY A 42 -8.38 -1.06 -1.21
N ASP A 43 -7.72 0.09 -1.43
CA ASP A 43 -7.80 1.26 -0.56
C ASP A 43 -9.25 1.75 -0.40
N ALA A 44 -10.01 1.79 -1.50
CA ALA A 44 -11.39 2.26 -1.50
C ALA A 44 -12.35 1.31 -0.76
N ILE A 45 -12.20 -0.01 -0.94
CA ILE A 45 -13.03 -1.01 -0.26
C ILE A 45 -12.49 -1.37 1.12
N GLY A 46 -11.28 -0.94 1.46
CA GLY A 46 -10.64 -1.19 2.73
C GLY A 46 -10.14 -2.62 2.93
N ILE A 47 -9.72 -3.29 1.86
CA ILE A 47 -9.09 -4.62 1.84
C ILE A 47 -7.76 -4.48 1.12
N GLU A 48 -6.69 -5.12 1.58
CA GLU A 48 -5.49 -5.22 0.76
C GLU A 48 -5.77 -6.17 -0.42
N VAL A 49 -5.53 -5.73 -1.66
CA VAL A 49 -5.84 -6.52 -2.85
C VAL A 49 -4.56 -6.75 -3.65
N THR A 50 -4.26 -8.02 -3.95
CA THR A 50 -3.08 -8.42 -4.73
C THR A 50 -3.42 -9.57 -5.68
N GLY A 51 -2.46 -9.96 -6.52
CA GLY A 51 -2.61 -11.15 -7.39
C GLY A 51 -3.72 -11.03 -8.43
N ALA A 52 -3.96 -9.82 -8.96
CA ALA A 52 -5.01 -9.57 -9.93
C ALA A 52 -4.72 -10.29 -11.27
N GLU A 53 -5.57 -11.26 -11.61
CA GLU A 53 -5.61 -11.97 -12.88
C GLU A 53 -6.83 -11.51 -13.69
N THR A 54 -6.66 -11.30 -14.99
CA THR A 54 -7.73 -10.81 -15.87
C THR A 54 -8.33 -11.92 -16.72
N GLU A 55 -9.59 -11.73 -17.16
CA GLU A 55 -10.27 -12.60 -18.13
C GLU A 55 -10.33 -14.08 -17.69
N VAL A 56 -10.59 -14.30 -16.39
CA VAL A 56 -10.54 -15.62 -15.75
C VAL A 56 -11.71 -16.49 -16.20
N PRO A 57 -11.47 -17.68 -16.79
CA PRO A 57 -12.53 -18.49 -17.37
C PRO A 57 -13.42 -19.14 -16.29
N ILE A 58 -14.74 -19.04 -16.48
CA ILE A 58 -15.77 -19.67 -15.65
C ILE A 58 -16.78 -20.35 -16.59
N GLY A 59 -16.55 -21.64 -16.88
CA GLY A 59 -17.29 -22.35 -17.92
C GLY A 59 -17.13 -21.67 -19.29
N ASN A 60 -18.24 -21.21 -19.87
CA ASN A 60 -18.25 -20.48 -21.15
C ASN A 60 -18.12 -18.95 -20.99
N TYR A 61 -18.02 -18.47 -19.75
CA TYR A 61 -17.94 -17.05 -19.42
C TYR A 61 -16.56 -16.69 -18.91
N LYS A 62 -16.32 -15.40 -18.72
CA LYS A 62 -15.08 -14.88 -18.16
C LYS A 62 -15.40 -13.80 -17.13
N LEU A 63 -14.76 -13.93 -15.98
CA LEU A 63 -14.71 -12.90 -14.95
C LEU A 63 -13.64 -11.89 -15.33
N ASP A 64 -13.95 -10.59 -15.22
CA ASP A 64 -13.01 -9.54 -15.62
C ASP A 64 -11.71 -9.58 -14.82
N ILE A 65 -11.80 -9.59 -13.49
CA ILE A 65 -10.64 -9.72 -12.60
C ILE A 65 -10.94 -10.66 -11.43
N LEU A 66 -10.02 -11.60 -11.18
CA LEU A 66 -9.92 -12.33 -9.92
C LEU A 66 -8.69 -11.85 -9.15
N ALA A 67 -8.85 -11.58 -7.87
CA ALA A 67 -7.76 -11.17 -6.99
C ALA A 67 -7.86 -11.88 -5.63
N ILE A 68 -6.87 -11.65 -4.77
CA ILE A 68 -6.79 -12.24 -3.43
C ILE A 68 -6.46 -11.20 -2.36
N GLU A 69 -6.94 -11.44 -1.15
CA GLU A 69 -6.50 -10.74 0.05
C GLU A 69 -5.24 -11.44 0.61
N PRO A 70 -4.06 -10.79 0.57
CA PRO A 70 -2.80 -11.43 0.94
C PRO A 70 -2.80 -11.85 2.42
N GLY A 71 -2.17 -12.99 2.70
CA GLY A 71 -2.16 -13.58 4.04
C GLY A 71 -3.47 -14.27 4.45
N THR A 72 -4.44 -14.35 3.54
CA THR A 72 -5.70 -15.08 3.75
C THR A 72 -6.00 -16.02 2.56
N GLU A 73 -7.05 -16.82 2.68
CA GLU A 73 -7.59 -17.60 1.56
C GLU A 73 -8.70 -16.85 0.78
N ARG A 74 -8.98 -15.59 1.15
CA ARG A 74 -10.15 -14.87 0.62
C ARG A 74 -9.93 -14.43 -0.82
N LYS A 75 -10.90 -14.77 -1.65
CA LYS A 75 -10.92 -14.44 -3.07
C LYS A 75 -11.85 -13.27 -3.36
N ILE A 76 -11.43 -12.44 -4.30
CA ILE A 76 -12.11 -11.20 -4.67
C ILE A 76 -12.45 -11.29 -6.17
N ALA A 77 -13.75 -11.43 -6.48
CA ALA A 77 -14.25 -11.38 -7.85
C ALA A 77 -14.67 -9.95 -8.20
N ILE A 78 -14.17 -9.41 -9.29
CA ILE A 78 -14.42 -8.04 -9.72
C ILE A 78 -14.97 -8.06 -11.14
N GLU A 79 -16.12 -7.43 -11.33
CA GLU A 79 -16.76 -7.25 -12.65
C GLU A 79 -16.84 -5.76 -12.95
N ASN A 80 -16.31 -5.37 -14.11
CA ASN A 80 -16.37 -4.01 -14.61
C ASN A 80 -17.54 -3.87 -15.58
N GLN A 81 -18.18 -2.70 -15.58
CA GLN A 81 -19.23 -2.41 -16.52
C GLN A 81 -19.18 -0.94 -16.95
N PHE A 82 -18.94 -0.72 -18.23
CA PHE A 82 -19.12 0.59 -18.84
C PHE A 82 -20.61 0.90 -19.03
N GLY A 83 -21.00 2.13 -18.71
CA GLY A 83 -22.39 2.61 -18.70
C GLY A 83 -23.14 2.28 -17.41
N THR A 84 -24.47 2.38 -17.50
CA THR A 84 -25.36 2.13 -16.36
C THR A 84 -25.56 0.64 -16.11
N THR A 85 -25.45 0.22 -14.84
CA THR A 85 -25.71 -1.16 -14.39
C THR A 85 -26.96 -1.81 -14.98
N ASN A 86 -26.89 -3.13 -15.24
CA ASN A 86 -27.99 -3.94 -15.78
C ASN A 86 -28.10 -5.32 -15.10
N HIS A 87 -29.23 -6.00 -15.30
CA HIS A 87 -29.51 -7.31 -14.69
C HIS A 87 -28.57 -8.42 -15.17
N THR A 88 -28.02 -8.31 -16.39
CA THR A 88 -27.06 -9.30 -16.91
C THR A 88 -25.81 -9.34 -16.03
N HIS A 89 -25.21 -8.17 -15.75
CA HIS A 89 -24.00 -8.09 -14.92
C HIS A 89 -24.31 -8.46 -13.47
N LEU A 90 -25.48 -8.10 -12.94
CA LEU A 90 -25.90 -8.59 -11.62
C LEU A 90 -25.94 -10.13 -11.54
N GLY A 91 -26.49 -10.79 -12.57
CA GLY A 91 -26.49 -12.25 -12.65
C GLY A 91 -25.09 -12.85 -12.80
N GLN A 92 -24.22 -12.18 -13.56
CA GLN A 92 -22.81 -12.55 -13.71
C GLN A 92 -22.07 -12.51 -12.38
N LEU A 93 -22.20 -11.44 -11.58
CA LEU A 93 -21.58 -11.32 -10.26
C LEU A 93 -21.85 -12.54 -9.37
N ILE A 94 -23.12 -12.92 -9.25
CA ILE A 94 -23.56 -14.05 -8.40
C ILE A 94 -23.02 -15.37 -8.96
N THR A 95 -23.08 -15.55 -10.29
CA THR A 95 -22.59 -16.76 -10.95
C THR A 95 -21.09 -16.91 -10.80
N TYR A 96 -20.35 -15.81 -10.97
CA TYR A 96 -18.89 -15.80 -10.91
C TYR A 96 -18.39 -16.01 -9.49
N MET A 97 -19.03 -15.36 -8.51
CA MET A 97 -18.78 -15.60 -7.09
C MET A 97 -18.86 -17.10 -6.77
N ALA A 98 -19.93 -17.78 -7.19
CA ALA A 98 -20.09 -19.22 -6.98
C ALA A 98 -19.04 -20.05 -7.74
N GLY A 99 -18.74 -19.66 -8.98
CA GLY A 99 -17.80 -20.37 -9.86
C GLY A 99 -16.36 -20.38 -9.35
N VAL A 100 -15.86 -19.24 -8.84
CA VAL A 100 -14.47 -19.13 -8.33
C VAL A 100 -14.38 -19.29 -6.81
N LYS A 101 -15.53 -19.45 -6.13
CA LYS A 101 -15.67 -19.43 -4.67
C LYS A 101 -15.11 -18.14 -4.08
N ALA A 102 -15.59 -16.99 -4.58
CA ALA A 102 -15.20 -15.69 -4.06
C ALA A 102 -15.94 -15.37 -2.76
N ASP A 103 -15.21 -14.79 -1.81
CA ASP A 103 -15.74 -14.26 -0.55
C ASP A 103 -16.11 -12.79 -0.71
N VAL A 104 -15.41 -12.07 -1.59
CA VAL A 104 -15.65 -10.66 -1.87
C VAL A 104 -16.05 -10.48 -3.33
N VAL A 105 -17.09 -9.70 -3.57
CA VAL A 105 -17.62 -9.39 -4.89
C VAL A 105 -17.65 -7.88 -5.08
N VAL A 106 -17.03 -7.39 -6.14
CA VAL A 106 -16.96 -5.96 -6.44
C VAL A 106 -17.54 -5.72 -7.83
N TRP A 107 -18.61 -4.92 -7.89
CA TRP A 107 -19.18 -4.44 -9.14
C TRP A 107 -18.73 -3.00 -9.37
N ILE A 108 -18.04 -2.74 -10.48
CA ILE A 108 -17.57 -1.42 -10.86
C ILE A 108 -18.39 -0.93 -12.06
N ALA A 109 -19.07 0.22 -11.96
CA ALA A 109 -19.83 0.76 -13.09
C ALA A 109 -19.83 2.30 -13.16
N GLU A 110 -19.97 2.87 -14.37
CA GLU A 110 -20.04 4.32 -14.58
C GLU A 110 -21.25 4.93 -13.84
N ASP A 111 -22.38 4.24 -13.84
CA ASP A 111 -23.59 4.63 -13.11
C ASP A 111 -24.34 3.42 -12.54
N PHE A 112 -24.90 3.60 -11.34
CA PHE A 112 -25.72 2.59 -10.68
C PHE A 112 -27.19 2.98 -10.69
N LYS A 113 -28.06 1.99 -10.95
CA LYS A 113 -29.48 2.12 -10.67
C LYS A 113 -29.74 1.85 -9.18
N ASP A 114 -30.69 2.56 -8.59
CA ASP A 114 -31.04 2.42 -7.18
C ASP A 114 -31.50 0.99 -6.85
N GLU A 115 -32.18 0.31 -7.79
CA GLU A 115 -32.62 -1.08 -7.64
C GLU A 115 -31.44 -2.04 -7.53
N HIS A 116 -30.36 -1.80 -8.26
CA HIS A 116 -29.15 -2.63 -8.19
C HIS A 116 -28.37 -2.39 -6.89
N ILE A 117 -28.26 -1.13 -6.45
CA ILE A 117 -27.70 -0.82 -5.12
C ILE A 117 -28.50 -1.52 -4.03
N THR A 118 -29.84 -1.45 -4.11
CA THR A 118 -30.76 -2.12 -3.18
C THR A 118 -30.58 -3.64 -3.19
N ALA A 119 -30.42 -4.24 -4.36
CA ALA A 119 -30.15 -5.67 -4.49
C ALA A 119 -28.83 -6.08 -3.83
N ILE A 120 -27.74 -5.34 -4.09
CA ILE A 120 -26.43 -5.61 -3.46
C ILE A 120 -26.48 -5.41 -1.94
N ASN A 121 -27.12 -4.35 -1.44
CA ASN A 121 -27.32 -4.17 -0.02
C ASN A 121 -28.16 -5.30 0.62
N THR A 122 -29.15 -5.81 -0.11
CA THR A 122 -29.92 -6.98 0.33
C THR A 122 -29.04 -8.22 0.42
N LEU A 123 -28.16 -8.47 -0.55
CA LEU A 123 -27.19 -9.57 -0.48
C LEU A 123 -26.28 -9.44 0.74
N ASN A 124 -25.74 -8.25 1.01
CA ASN A 124 -24.94 -7.99 2.21
C ASN A 124 -25.70 -8.26 3.51
N LYS A 125 -27.00 -7.96 3.55
CA LYS A 125 -27.83 -8.15 4.74
C LYS A 125 -28.15 -9.62 5.04
N ILE A 126 -28.29 -10.45 4.01
CA ILE A 126 -28.65 -11.87 4.15
C ILE A 126 -27.43 -12.80 4.21
N SER A 127 -26.26 -12.31 3.84
CA SER A 127 -25.00 -13.07 3.91
C SER A 127 -24.39 -12.98 5.32
N ASP A 128 -23.51 -13.92 5.65
CA ASP A 128 -22.71 -13.86 6.87
C ASP A 128 -21.50 -12.91 6.71
N GLU A 129 -20.69 -12.79 7.77
CA GLU A 129 -19.55 -11.87 7.82
C GLU A 129 -18.35 -12.28 6.95
N ASN A 130 -18.34 -13.49 6.39
CA ASN A 130 -17.29 -13.93 5.49
C ASN A 130 -17.47 -13.31 4.09
N PHE A 131 -18.71 -12.97 3.73
CA PHE A 131 -19.05 -12.44 2.42
C PHE A 131 -19.20 -10.92 2.41
N ALA A 132 -18.74 -10.30 1.33
CA ALA A 132 -18.88 -8.86 1.15
C ALA A 132 -19.15 -8.50 -0.31
N PHE A 133 -20.18 -7.67 -0.54
CA PHE A 133 -20.56 -7.20 -1.86
C PHE A 133 -20.43 -5.67 -1.94
N PHE A 134 -19.82 -5.17 -3.00
CA PHE A 134 -19.55 -3.75 -3.22
C PHE A 134 -20.11 -3.25 -4.54
N CYS A 135 -20.71 -2.05 -4.50
CA CYS A 135 -20.96 -1.24 -5.70
C CYS A 135 -19.99 -0.07 -5.71
N ILE A 136 -19.18 0.04 -6.77
CA ILE A 136 -18.13 1.04 -6.89
C ILE A 136 -18.33 1.87 -8.15
N LYS A 137 -18.40 3.20 -8.01
CA LYS A 137 -18.42 4.13 -9.13
C LYS A 137 -17.05 4.80 -9.28
N PRO A 138 -16.29 4.51 -10.35
CA PRO A 138 -15.09 5.28 -10.66
C PRO A 138 -15.48 6.64 -11.24
N ARG A 139 -14.85 7.71 -10.75
CA ARG A 139 -14.93 9.03 -11.38
C ARG A 139 -13.54 9.61 -11.61
N ILE A 140 -13.40 10.40 -12.67
CA ILE A 140 -12.18 11.18 -12.90
C ILE A 140 -12.49 12.64 -12.58
N ILE A 141 -11.73 13.21 -11.66
CA ILE A 141 -11.90 14.59 -11.21
C ILE A 141 -10.68 15.43 -11.53
N LYS A 142 -10.90 16.72 -11.75
CA LYS A 142 -9.83 17.70 -11.96
C LYS A 142 -10.17 19.00 -11.25
N ILE A 143 -9.16 19.59 -10.61
CA ILE A 143 -9.24 20.92 -9.99
C ILE A 143 -8.38 21.86 -10.81
N GLU A 144 -8.98 22.90 -11.38
CA GLU A 144 -8.29 23.89 -12.24
C GLU A 144 -7.41 23.23 -13.31
N ASN A 145 -6.09 23.46 -13.27
CA ASN A 145 -5.11 22.96 -14.22
C ASN A 145 -4.30 21.76 -13.70
N SER A 146 -4.75 21.12 -12.61
CA SER A 146 -4.09 19.92 -12.08
C SER A 146 -4.16 18.71 -13.03
N ASN A 147 -3.34 17.71 -12.74
CA ASN A 147 -3.50 16.41 -13.38
C ASN A 147 -4.83 15.77 -12.93
N PRO A 148 -5.56 15.11 -13.84
CA PRO A 148 -6.78 14.39 -13.48
C PRO A 148 -6.47 13.27 -12.49
N ALA A 149 -7.33 13.12 -11.49
CA ALA A 149 -7.26 12.07 -10.49
C ALA A 149 -8.45 11.12 -10.64
N LEU A 150 -8.20 9.82 -10.51
CA LEU A 150 -9.27 8.81 -10.45
C LEU A 150 -9.61 8.53 -8.99
N GLU A 151 -10.90 8.50 -8.69
CA GLU A 151 -11.44 8.19 -7.38
C GLU A 151 -12.50 7.10 -7.51
N PHE A 152 -12.49 6.13 -6.59
CA PHE A 152 -13.51 5.11 -6.46
C PHE A 152 -14.51 5.50 -5.37
N ILE A 153 -15.76 5.72 -5.75
CA ILE A 153 -16.86 6.00 -4.81
C ILE A 153 -17.54 4.69 -4.45
N VAL A 154 -17.59 4.37 -3.15
CA VAL A 154 -18.32 3.22 -2.64
C VAL A 154 -19.80 3.58 -2.46
N LEU A 155 -20.67 2.97 -3.27
CA LEU A 155 -22.12 3.19 -3.24
C LEU A 155 -22.87 2.14 -2.42
N ALA A 156 -22.32 0.93 -2.32
CA ALA A 156 -22.84 -0.16 -1.49
C ALA A 156 -21.69 -0.92 -0.83
N LYS A 157 -21.86 -1.31 0.43
CA LYS A 157 -20.91 -2.10 1.24
C LYS A 157 -21.67 -2.81 2.38
N PRO A 158 -21.09 -3.83 3.04
CA PRO A 158 -21.73 -4.42 4.22
C PRO A 158 -21.88 -3.42 5.38
N ASP A 159 -22.96 -3.53 6.16
CA ASP A 159 -23.24 -2.59 7.27
C ASP A 159 -22.16 -2.63 8.37
N LYS A 160 -21.70 -3.83 8.72
CA LYS A 160 -20.65 -4.06 9.74
C LYS A 160 -19.22 -3.89 9.21
N TRP A 161 -19.08 -3.42 7.96
CA TRP A 161 -17.79 -3.21 7.32
C TRP A 161 -16.95 -2.09 7.95
N GLU A 162 -17.51 -1.36 8.92
CA GLU A 162 -16.86 -0.28 9.67
C GLU A 162 -16.10 -0.70 10.94
N LYS A 163 -15.83 -1.99 11.17
CA LYS A 163 -15.07 -2.46 12.35
C LYS A 163 -13.53 -2.34 12.25
N SER A 164 -12.99 -1.54 11.32
CA SER A 164 -11.55 -1.21 11.26
C SER A 164 -11.25 0.22 10.78
N ILE A 165 -12.16 1.19 11.00
CA ILE A 165 -12.05 2.56 10.43
C ILE A 165 -11.82 3.64 11.50
N SER A 166 -11.42 3.30 12.73
CA SER A 166 -10.95 4.29 13.73
C SER A 166 -9.46 4.60 13.65
N GLN A 167 -8.82 4.41 12.49
CA GLN A 167 -7.48 4.90 12.21
C GLN A 167 -7.53 5.57 10.83
N PRO A 168 -7.00 6.80 10.66
CA PRO A 168 -6.82 7.37 9.33
C PRO A 168 -5.94 6.40 8.52
N ARG A 169 -6.49 5.78 7.48
CA ARG A 169 -5.75 4.77 6.70
C ARG A 169 -4.63 5.42 5.86
N PRO A 170 -3.53 4.67 5.66
CA PRO A 170 -2.21 5.22 5.37
C PRO A 170 -2.12 5.75 3.95
N GLN A 171 -1.27 6.76 3.75
CA GLN A 171 -0.82 7.16 2.40
C GLN A 171 -0.28 5.95 1.62
N PRO A 172 -0.38 5.90 0.28
CA PRO A 172 0.01 4.74 -0.52
C PRO A 172 1.41 4.24 -0.15
N ILE A 173 1.54 2.94 0.11
CA ILE A 173 2.81 2.30 0.46
C ILE A 173 3.75 2.41 -0.75
N PHE A 174 4.99 2.83 -0.51
CA PHE A 174 6.02 2.87 -1.52
C PHE A 174 6.35 1.45 -2.00
N THR A 175 6.34 1.18 -3.31
CA THR A 175 6.98 -0.03 -3.85
C THR A 175 8.48 0.18 -4.03
N ARG A 176 9.29 -0.88 -4.14
CA ARG A 176 10.72 -0.79 -4.50
C ARG A 176 10.95 0.12 -5.72
N LYS A 177 10.09 -0.02 -6.73
CA LYS A 177 10.13 0.79 -7.96
C LYS A 177 9.79 2.26 -7.70
N LYS A 178 8.70 2.54 -6.97
CA LYS A 178 8.29 3.91 -6.59
C LYS A 178 9.38 4.59 -5.73
N PHE A 179 9.99 3.85 -4.80
CA PHE A 179 11.08 4.31 -3.94
C PHE A 179 12.32 4.70 -4.74
N LEU A 180 12.88 3.76 -5.50
CA LEU A 180 14.10 4.02 -6.28
C LEU A 180 13.89 5.14 -7.32
N LYS A 181 12.68 5.33 -7.84
CA LYS A 181 12.36 6.43 -8.75
C LYS A 181 12.40 7.81 -8.06
N SER A 182 12.07 7.88 -6.77
CA SER A 182 12.01 9.13 -5.99
C SER A 182 13.37 9.68 -5.54
N LEU A 183 14.42 8.86 -5.58
CA LEU A 183 15.74 9.18 -5.06
C LEU A 183 16.59 9.99 -6.06
N ASP A 184 17.54 10.77 -5.53
CA ASP A 184 18.62 11.32 -6.33
C ASP A 184 19.63 10.22 -6.75
N GLN A 185 20.67 10.57 -7.50
CA GLN A 185 21.61 9.59 -8.05
C GLN A 185 22.38 8.85 -6.94
N GLU A 186 22.88 9.58 -5.96
CA GLU A 186 23.65 9.03 -4.84
C GLU A 186 22.77 8.13 -3.95
N GLY A 187 21.53 8.57 -3.68
CA GLY A 187 20.52 7.77 -3.01
C GLY A 187 20.18 6.50 -3.77
N LYS A 188 20.01 6.56 -5.09
CA LYS A 188 19.77 5.36 -5.91
C LYS A 188 20.89 4.35 -5.76
N GLU A 189 22.14 4.77 -5.80
CA GLU A 189 23.30 3.89 -5.68
C GLU A 189 23.36 3.25 -4.30
N PHE A 190 23.29 4.08 -3.24
CA PHE A 190 23.30 3.60 -1.86
C PHE A 190 22.14 2.65 -1.56
N PHE A 191 20.89 3.05 -1.86
CA PHE A 191 19.72 2.24 -1.52
C PHE A 191 19.59 0.99 -2.39
N LYS A 192 20.06 1.00 -3.65
CA LYS A 192 20.16 -0.26 -4.42
C LYS A 192 21.11 -1.25 -3.74
N SER A 193 22.29 -0.78 -3.33
CA SER A 193 23.27 -1.57 -2.59
C SER A 193 22.68 -2.13 -1.30
N LEU A 194 21.95 -1.30 -0.53
CA LEU A 194 21.33 -1.72 0.73
C LEU A 194 20.22 -2.76 0.52
N LEU A 195 19.39 -2.58 -0.51
CA LEU A 195 18.33 -3.54 -0.85
C LEU A 195 18.91 -4.87 -1.37
N GLU A 196 20.02 -4.84 -2.10
CA GLU A 196 20.74 -6.04 -2.51
C GLU A 196 21.40 -6.74 -1.31
N PHE A 197 21.99 -5.98 -0.39
CA PHE A 197 22.52 -6.51 0.87
C PHE A 197 21.41 -7.20 1.67
N ALA A 198 20.23 -6.57 1.79
CA ALA A 198 19.08 -7.13 2.49
C ALA A 198 18.65 -8.47 1.89
N TRP A 199 18.51 -8.53 0.56
CA TRP A 199 18.14 -9.75 -0.14
C TRP A 199 19.16 -10.88 0.04
N LYS A 200 20.46 -10.59 -0.09
CA LYS A 200 21.54 -11.58 0.10
C LYS A 200 21.61 -12.15 1.52
N ASN A 201 21.15 -11.39 2.52
CA ASN A 201 21.19 -11.78 3.92
C ASN A 201 19.82 -12.23 4.47
N TYR A 202 18.82 -12.42 3.60
CA TYR A 202 17.46 -12.80 3.96
C TYR A 202 16.84 -11.87 5.03
N LEU A 203 16.98 -10.56 4.81
CA LEU A 203 16.43 -9.52 5.67
C LEU A 203 15.17 -8.96 5.03
N PRO A 204 13.96 -9.20 5.58
CA PRO A 204 12.74 -8.69 5.01
C PRO A 204 12.71 -7.17 4.94
N ILE A 205 12.13 -6.65 3.85
CA ILE A 205 11.86 -5.23 3.66
C ILE A 205 10.35 -5.03 3.80
N HIS A 206 9.93 -4.27 4.81
CA HIS A 206 8.53 -3.86 4.93
C HIS A 206 8.40 -2.42 4.45
N TRP A 207 7.65 -2.23 3.38
CA TRP A 207 7.46 -0.92 2.80
C TRP A 207 6.44 -0.11 3.61
N GLY A 208 6.73 1.17 3.79
CA GLY A 208 5.81 2.15 4.37
C GLY A 208 5.44 3.22 3.36
N THR A 209 4.79 4.27 3.82
CA THR A 209 4.22 5.32 2.96
C THR A 209 5.23 6.30 2.36
N LYS A 210 6.47 6.31 2.87
CA LYS A 210 7.54 7.23 2.46
C LYS A 210 8.93 6.60 2.49
N GLY A 211 9.02 5.30 2.68
CA GLY A 211 10.25 4.59 3.00
C GLY A 211 10.01 3.10 3.27
N PHE A 212 10.93 2.46 3.97
CA PHE A 212 10.83 1.06 4.36
C PHE A 212 11.53 0.80 5.70
N SER A 213 11.17 -0.31 6.36
CA SER A 213 12.00 -0.91 7.41
C SER A 213 12.78 -2.09 6.86
N LEU A 214 14.00 -2.25 7.36
CA LEU A 214 14.82 -3.45 7.19
C LEU A 214 14.73 -4.27 8.47
N ASN A 215 14.47 -5.57 8.34
CA ASN A 215 14.09 -6.40 9.47
C ASN A 215 14.95 -7.66 9.59
N VAL A 216 15.09 -8.18 10.81
CA VAL A 216 15.66 -9.50 11.11
C VAL A 216 14.53 -10.39 11.61
N GLU A 217 14.33 -11.55 10.99
CA GLU A 217 13.36 -12.55 11.45
C GLU A 217 13.92 -13.40 12.59
N LEU A 218 13.08 -13.63 13.60
CA LEU A 218 13.32 -14.49 14.75
C LEU A 218 12.01 -15.16 15.15
N ASN A 219 11.93 -16.49 15.08
CA ASN A 219 10.79 -17.29 15.59
C ASN A 219 9.40 -16.74 15.19
N ASP A 220 9.17 -16.58 13.89
CA ASP A 220 7.94 -16.05 13.27
C ASP A 220 7.61 -14.57 13.58
N GLU A 221 8.50 -13.88 14.28
CA GLU A 221 8.47 -12.43 14.51
C GLU A 221 9.58 -11.71 13.75
N HIS A 222 9.46 -10.39 13.64
CA HIS A 222 10.50 -9.55 13.04
C HIS A 222 10.92 -8.40 13.95
N VAL A 223 12.22 -8.08 13.89
CA VAL A 223 12.82 -6.94 14.56
C VAL A 223 13.26 -5.92 13.51
N ASN A 224 12.64 -4.74 13.52
CA ASN A 224 13.09 -3.62 12.70
C ASN A 224 14.46 -3.15 13.20
N ILE A 225 15.47 -3.14 12.34
CA ILE A 225 16.82 -2.72 12.71
C ILE A 225 17.17 -1.32 12.18
N LEU A 226 16.58 -0.92 11.06
CA LEU A 226 16.69 0.45 10.54
C LEU A 226 15.50 0.81 9.65
N TYR A 227 15.39 2.09 9.35
CA TYR A 227 14.48 2.66 8.36
C TYR A 227 15.25 3.33 7.24
N GLY A 228 14.78 3.15 6.00
CA GLY A 228 15.24 3.90 4.83
C GLY A 228 14.15 4.87 4.35
N TRP A 229 14.49 6.14 4.22
CA TRP A 229 13.55 7.21 3.90
C TRP A 229 13.80 7.82 2.51
N SER A 230 12.72 8.12 1.79
CA SER A 230 12.76 8.87 0.54
C SER A 230 12.82 10.39 0.81
N PRO A 231 13.16 11.22 -0.19
CA PRO A 231 13.04 12.67 -0.11
C PRO A 231 11.63 13.19 0.25
N LEU A 232 10.57 12.39 0.05
CA LEU A 232 9.19 12.79 0.38
C LEU A 232 8.89 12.70 1.90
N SER A 233 9.78 12.06 2.65
CA SER A 233 9.74 11.98 4.11
C SER A 233 10.15 13.29 4.76
N THR A 234 9.58 13.61 5.92
CA THR A 234 10.09 14.71 6.78
C THR A 234 11.51 14.43 7.26
N TYR A 235 11.94 13.17 7.25
CA TYR A 235 13.31 12.76 7.51
C TYR A 235 14.25 12.99 6.31
N GLY A 236 13.72 13.32 5.13
CA GLY A 236 14.48 13.43 3.88
C GLY A 236 15.13 12.11 3.47
N GLN A 237 15.94 12.15 2.40
CA GLN A 237 16.70 11.00 1.93
C GLN A 237 17.74 10.56 2.98
N SER A 238 17.41 9.53 3.75
CA SER A 238 18.19 9.19 4.95
C SER A 238 17.98 7.76 5.41
N VAL A 239 18.90 7.30 6.26
CA VAL A 239 18.75 6.07 7.05
C VAL A 239 18.64 6.44 8.53
N SER A 240 17.76 5.76 9.27
CA SER A 240 17.60 5.97 10.71
C SER A 240 17.58 4.64 11.46
N ILE A 241 18.14 4.61 12.67
CA ILE A 241 18.15 3.40 13.50
C ILE A 241 16.78 3.20 14.16
N ALA A 242 16.27 1.97 14.13
CA ALA A 242 15.00 1.61 14.74
C ALA A 242 15.14 1.33 16.25
N ILE A 243 15.51 2.36 17.02
CA ILE A 243 15.86 2.24 18.45
C ILE A 243 14.75 1.57 19.27
N SER A 244 13.51 2.06 19.18
CA SER A 244 12.42 1.54 20.01
C SER A 244 12.09 0.06 19.73
N PRO A 245 11.95 -0.39 18.46
CA PRO A 245 11.79 -1.82 18.17
C PRO A 245 12.92 -2.69 18.73
N ILE A 246 14.18 -2.25 18.61
CA ILE A 246 15.33 -3.00 19.11
C ILE A 246 15.26 -3.15 20.63
N ILE A 247 15.08 -2.06 21.39
CA ILE A 247 15.01 -2.11 22.86
C ILE A 247 13.86 -3.00 23.33
N LYS A 248 12.69 -2.86 22.68
CA LYS A 248 11.47 -3.56 23.11
C LYS A 248 11.47 -5.04 22.76
N LYS A 249 12.04 -5.42 21.61
CA LYS A 249 11.92 -6.78 21.10
C LYS A 249 13.15 -7.65 21.36
N VAL A 250 14.35 -7.09 21.47
CA VAL A 250 15.60 -7.87 21.57
C VAL A 250 16.09 -7.97 23.00
N LYS A 251 16.47 -9.18 23.42
CA LYS A 251 17.10 -9.41 24.72
C LYS A 251 18.40 -8.63 24.83
N ASN A 252 18.52 -7.77 25.86
CA ASN A 252 19.62 -6.82 26.02
C ASN A 252 19.77 -5.85 24.83
N GLY A 253 18.65 -5.32 24.32
CA GLY A 253 18.62 -4.40 23.18
C GLY A 253 19.54 -3.17 23.30
N ASP A 254 19.84 -2.68 24.50
CA ASP A 254 20.83 -1.60 24.71
C ASP A 254 22.22 -1.94 24.16
N SER A 255 22.63 -3.20 24.29
CA SER A 255 23.92 -3.67 23.75
C SER A 255 23.97 -3.62 22.22
N ILE A 256 22.82 -3.75 21.54
CA ILE A 256 22.71 -3.55 20.09
C ILE A 256 22.90 -2.07 19.74
N LEU A 257 22.32 -1.17 20.53
CA LEU A 257 22.49 0.27 20.33
C LEU A 257 23.93 0.72 20.51
N ASP A 258 24.66 0.11 21.45
CA ASP A 258 26.09 0.40 21.65
C ASP A 258 26.96 -0.05 20.47
N ILE A 259 26.54 -1.06 19.71
CA ILE A 259 27.19 -1.43 18.45
C ILE A 259 26.98 -0.33 17.41
N TYR A 260 25.74 0.17 17.28
CA TYR A 260 25.43 1.27 16.37
C TYR A 260 26.19 2.56 16.74
N LYS A 261 26.15 2.99 18.00
CA LYS A 261 26.80 4.22 18.48
C LYS A 261 28.31 4.20 18.22
N ARG A 262 28.97 3.07 18.48
CA ARG A 262 30.41 2.92 18.24
C ARG A 262 30.75 2.80 16.76
N GLY A 263 30.02 1.97 16.03
CA GLY A 263 30.31 1.67 14.63
C GLY A 263 29.99 2.81 13.65
N LEU A 264 29.03 3.67 14.01
CA LEU A 264 28.54 4.75 13.16
C LEU A 264 28.86 6.15 13.71
N SER A 265 29.76 6.24 14.68
CA SER A 265 30.25 7.52 15.22
C SER A 265 30.84 8.38 14.10
N GLY A 266 30.38 9.63 13.99
CA GLY A 266 30.80 10.56 12.94
C GLY A 266 30.11 10.36 11.58
N ILE A 267 29.25 9.34 11.45
CA ILE A 267 28.40 9.10 10.27
C ILE A 267 26.95 9.47 10.60
N PHE A 268 26.46 8.97 11.73
CA PHE A 268 25.10 9.22 12.18
C PHE A 268 25.08 10.43 13.11
N GLU A 269 24.15 11.35 12.83
CA GLU A 269 23.84 12.49 13.67
C GLU A 269 22.82 12.09 14.74
N SER A 270 23.02 12.57 15.95
CA SER A 270 22.02 12.48 17.01
C SER A 270 20.87 13.44 16.71
N THR A 271 19.69 12.88 16.47
CA THR A 271 18.42 13.60 16.47
C THR A 271 17.75 13.38 17.82
N GLY A 272 16.92 14.32 18.29
CA GLY A 272 16.39 14.31 19.67
C GLY A 272 15.84 12.96 20.17
N THR A 273 15.37 12.09 19.28
CA THR A 273 14.87 10.74 19.62
C THR A 273 15.54 9.59 18.85
N GLY A 274 16.61 9.81 18.09
CA GLY A 274 17.17 8.79 17.20
C GLY A 274 18.55 9.07 16.62
N LEU A 275 19.15 8.05 16.00
CA LEU A 275 20.37 8.18 15.20
C LEU A 275 20.00 8.18 13.72
N LYS A 276 20.46 9.16 12.95
CA LYS A 276 20.15 9.32 11.52
C LYS A 276 21.39 9.63 10.68
N TRP A 277 21.48 9.07 9.48
CA TRP A 277 22.43 9.46 8.45
C TRP A 277 21.71 10.02 7.23
N THR A 278 22.00 11.27 6.88
CA THR A 278 21.52 11.87 5.63
C THR A 278 22.38 11.34 4.47
N ILE A 279 21.73 10.76 3.47
CA ILE A 279 22.39 10.14 2.32
C ILE A 279 22.73 11.26 1.32
N LYS A 280 23.90 11.87 1.51
CA LYS A 280 24.47 12.93 0.70
C LYS A 280 25.98 13.03 0.94
N ASN A 281 26.77 13.23 -0.12
CA ASN A 281 28.24 13.35 -0.06
C ASN A 281 28.89 12.19 0.71
N ILE A 282 28.52 10.97 0.36
CA ILE A 282 28.90 9.73 1.03
C ILE A 282 30.33 9.34 0.63
N GLU A 283 31.16 9.13 1.62
CA GLU A 283 32.50 8.59 1.42
C GLU A 283 32.49 7.06 1.49
N LYS A 284 33.36 6.41 0.70
CA LYS A 284 33.46 4.95 0.64
C LYS A 284 33.71 4.30 2.01
N ASP A 285 34.57 4.92 2.82
CA ASP A 285 34.85 4.54 4.22
C ASP A 285 33.55 4.44 5.05
N GLN A 286 32.64 5.39 4.89
CA GLN A 286 31.39 5.43 5.64
C GLN A 286 30.48 4.25 5.26
N ILE A 287 30.42 3.90 3.97
CA ILE A 287 29.66 2.74 3.47
C ILE A 287 30.23 1.44 4.06
N ASP A 288 31.55 1.28 4.06
CA ASP A 288 32.20 0.07 4.58
C ASP A 288 31.95 -0.08 6.09
N LYS A 289 32.12 1.00 6.87
CA LYS A 289 31.77 1.03 8.31
C LYS A 289 30.31 0.72 8.56
N PHE A 290 29.41 1.24 7.71
CA PHE A 290 27.97 1.00 7.83
C PHE A 290 27.63 -0.49 7.69
N TYR A 291 28.09 -1.15 6.62
CA TYR A 291 27.81 -2.58 6.42
C TYR A 291 28.52 -3.48 7.44
N GLN A 292 29.74 -3.14 7.86
CA GLN A 292 30.41 -3.86 8.96
C GLN A 292 29.60 -3.78 10.26
N THR A 293 29.01 -2.62 10.55
CA THR A 293 28.17 -2.42 11.72
C THR A 293 26.87 -3.21 11.61
N LEU A 294 26.20 -3.18 10.45
CA LEU A 294 24.97 -3.97 10.23
C LEU A 294 25.21 -5.47 10.41
N ASN A 295 26.29 -6.01 9.85
CA ASN A 295 26.62 -7.42 10.03
C ASN A 295 26.79 -7.79 11.51
N LYS A 296 27.47 -6.95 12.31
CA LYS A 296 27.61 -7.14 13.76
C LYS A 296 26.26 -7.11 14.47
N VAL A 297 25.39 -6.16 14.11
CA VAL A 297 24.05 -6.04 14.69
C VAL A 297 23.18 -7.26 14.38
N ILE A 298 23.11 -7.66 13.10
CA ILE A 298 22.31 -8.81 12.66
C ILE A 298 22.76 -10.08 13.40
N LYS A 299 24.07 -10.31 13.46
CA LYS A 299 24.64 -11.45 14.20
C LYS A 299 24.24 -11.40 15.68
N LYS A 300 24.39 -10.23 16.31
CA LYS A 300 24.12 -10.09 17.74
C LYS A 300 22.64 -10.27 18.10
N ILE A 301 21.74 -9.77 17.26
CA ILE A 301 20.29 -9.96 17.41
C ILE A 301 19.93 -11.45 17.31
N LYS A 302 20.49 -12.17 16.33
CA LYS A 302 20.27 -13.62 16.17
C LYS A 302 20.84 -14.44 17.34
N GLU A 303 21.94 -14.02 17.94
CA GLU A 303 22.52 -14.66 19.13
C GLU A 303 21.70 -14.42 20.40
N GLN A 304 21.13 -13.21 20.56
CA GLN A 304 20.42 -12.82 21.78
C GLN A 304 18.96 -13.29 21.80
N GLY A 305 18.32 -13.37 20.64
CA GLY A 305 16.91 -13.70 20.53
C GLY A 305 15.99 -12.58 21.01
N LEU A 306 14.70 -12.89 21.07
CA LEU A 306 13.66 -11.96 21.50
C LEU A 306 13.58 -11.87 23.03
N ASN A 307 12.99 -10.79 23.53
CA ASN A 307 12.52 -10.74 24.92
C ASN A 307 11.43 -11.80 25.13
N GLU A 308 11.40 -12.38 26.33
CA GLU A 308 10.31 -13.26 26.79
C GLU A 308 9.01 -12.47 27.02
#